data_AF-A0A0M0BPT2-F1
#
_entry.id   AF-A0A0M0BPT2-F1
#
_cell.length_a   1.000
_cell.length_b   1.000
_cell.length_c   1.000
_cell.angle_alpha   90.00
_cell.angle_beta   90.00
_cell.angle_gamma   90.00
#
_symmetry.space_group_name_H-M   'P 1'
#
loop_
_entity.id
_entity.type
_entity.pdbx_description
1 polymer ?
#
loop_
_entity_poly.entity_id
_entity_poly.type
_entity_poly.pdbx_seq_one_letter_code
_entity_poly.pdbx_strand_id
1 'polypeptide(L)' 'MPICEICGLEVVTVYECSKCEAKFCEECGDIKLKLCYDCLNWEEEDEEESGGGEGWEDEEDWEDDDFN' A
#
# COMPACT_ATOMS: atom_id res chain seq x y z
N MET A 1 -18.90 -24.60 -10.20
CA MET A 1 -17.83 -23.67 -10.58
C MET A 1 -17.87 -22.52 -9.58
N PRO A 2 -16.74 -22.00 -9.10
CA PRO A 2 -16.76 -20.83 -8.23
C PRO A 2 -17.30 -19.60 -8.97
N ILE A 3 -17.87 -18.66 -8.22
CA ILE A 3 -18.39 -17.40 -8.73
C ILE A 3 -17.44 -16.29 -8.30
N CYS A 4 -17.06 -15.42 -9.24
CA CYS A 4 -16.33 -14.20 -8.94
C CYS A 4 -17.28 -13.21 -8.25
N GLU A 5 -16.95 -12.77 -7.04
CA GLU A 5 -17.76 -11.82 -6.26
C GLU A 5 -17.62 -10.37 -6.77
N ILE A 6 -16.62 -10.11 -7.63
CA ILE A 6 -16.39 -8.80 -8.25
C ILE A 6 -17.25 -8.61 -9.51
N CYS A 7 -17.21 -9.56 -10.45
CA CYS A 7 -17.95 -9.46 -11.72
C CYS A 7 -19.25 -10.28 -11.76
N GLY A 8 -19.48 -11.16 -10.79
CA GLY A 8 -20.69 -12.00 -10.70
C GLY A 8 -20.74 -13.17 -11.70
N LEU A 9 -19.65 -13.45 -12.42
CA LEU A 9 -19.59 -14.52 -13.41
C LEU A 9 -19.07 -15.83 -12.80
N GLU A 10 -19.56 -16.97 -13.32
CA GLU A 10 -18.99 -18.28 -13.04
C GLU A 10 -17.64 -18.43 -13.75
N VAL A 11 -16.60 -18.78 -13.00
CA VAL A 11 -15.22 -18.89 -13.49
C VAL A 11 -14.59 -20.22 -13.10
N VAL A 12 -13.45 -20.54 -13.70
CA VAL A 12 -12.71 -21.79 -13.40
C VAL A 12 -12.00 -21.70 -12.05
N THR A 13 -11.36 -20.56 -11.79
CA THR A 13 -10.53 -20.31 -10.61
C THR A 13 -10.88 -18.96 -10.00
N VAL A 14 -10.95 -18.93 -8.68
CA VAL A 14 -11.05 -17.69 -7.90
C VAL A 14 -9.90 -17.62 -6.91
N TYR A 15 -9.44 -16.39 -6.65
CA TYR A 15 -8.42 -16.04 -5.67
C TYR A 15 -9.07 -15.18 -4.59
N GLU A 16 -8.53 -15.24 -3.38
CA GLU A 16 -9.04 -14.50 -2.23
C GLU A 16 -8.22 -13.23 -2.03
N CYS A 17 -8.89 -12.09 -1.92
CA CYS A 17 -8.24 -10.81 -1.66
C CYS A 17 -7.72 -10.77 -0.22
N SER A 18 -6.45 -10.42 -0.02
CA SER A 18 -5.84 -10.39 1.31
C SER A 18 -6.34 -9.24 2.20
N LYS A 19 -7.02 -8.25 1.62
CA LYS A 19 -7.56 -7.08 2.32
C LYS A 19 -9.04 -7.19 2.67
N CYS A 20 -9.87 -7.59 1.70
CA CYS A 20 -11.32 -7.60 1.85
C CYS A 20 -11.92 -9.01 1.85
N GLU A 21 -11.08 -10.05 1.72
CA GLU A 21 -11.47 -11.47 1.73
C GLU A 21 -12.44 -11.86 0.59
N ALA A 22 -12.69 -10.95 -0.35
CA ALA A 22 -13.54 -11.19 -1.51
C ALA A 22 -12.89 -12.14 -2.51
N LYS A 23 -13.69 -13.00 -3.14
CA LYS A 23 -13.23 -13.93 -4.18
C LYS A 23 -13.28 -13.30 -5.56
N PHE A 24 -12.12 -13.18 -6.21
CA PHE A 24 -11.98 -12.55 -7.53
C PHE A 24 -11.37 -13.52 -8.56
N CYS A 25 -11.69 -13.35 -9.85
CA CYS A 25 -11.06 -14.11 -10.94
C CYS A 25 -9.75 -13.45 -11.41
N GLU A 26 -8.98 -14.13 -12.27
CA GLU A 26 -7.72 -13.60 -12.82
C GLU A 26 -7.86 -12.26 -13.57
N GLU A 27 -9.07 -11.94 -14.06
CA GLU A 27 -9.39 -10.69 -14.75
C GLU A 27 -10.00 -9.61 -13.84
N CYS A 28 -10.12 -9.84 -12.52
CA CYS A 28 -10.76 -8.93 -11.57
C CYS A 28 -9.83 -8.50 -10.41
N GLY A 29 -8.55 -8.84 -10.51
CA GLY A 29 -7.53 -8.49 -9.53
C GLY A 29 -6.13 -8.93 -9.97
N ASP A 30 -5.15 -8.70 -9.12
CA ASP A 30 -3.77 -9.13 -9.34
C ASP A 30 -3.46 -10.35 -8.47
N ILE A 31 -3.16 -11.47 -9.11
CA ILE A 31 -2.85 -12.74 -8.45
C ILE A 31 -1.51 -12.68 -7.70
N LYS A 32 -0.55 -11.88 -8.19
CA LYS A 32 0.77 -11.73 -7.57
C LYS A 32 0.63 -10.99 -6.24
N LEU A 33 -0.17 -9.93 -6.24
CA LEU A 33 -0.43 -9.12 -5.05
C LEU A 33 -1.54 -9.71 -4.16
N LYS A 34 -2.33 -10.66 -4.69
CA LYS A 34 -3.52 -11.23 -4.04
C LYS A 34 -4.51 -10.14 -3.60
N LEU A 35 -4.76 -9.21 -4.50
CA LEU A 35 -5.66 -8.08 -4.28
C LEU A 35 -6.66 -7.98 -5.43
N CYS A 36 -7.93 -7.73 -5.12
CA CYS A 36 -8.92 -7.36 -6.13
C CYS A 36 -8.67 -5.94 -6.64
N TYR A 37 -9.23 -5.58 -7.80
CA TYR A 37 -9.04 -4.23 -8.36
C TYR A 37 -9.53 -3.10 -7.46
N ASP A 38 -10.58 -3.33 -6.68
CA ASP A 38 -11.06 -2.34 -5.70
C ASP A 38 -10.00 -2.01 -4.64
N CYS A 39 -9.22 -3.02 -4.21
CA CYS A 39 -8.15 -2.85 -3.23
C CYS A 39 -6.83 -2.36 -3.87
N LEU A 40 -6.54 -2.78 -5.11
CA LEU A 40 -5.36 -2.33 -5.86
C LEU A 40 -5.38 -0.82 -6.10
N ASN A 41 -6.54 -0.28 -6.47
CA ASN A 41 -6.70 1.15 -6.71
C ASN A 41 -6.53 2.00 -5.42
N TRP A 42 -6.51 1.37 -4.25
CA TRP A 42 -6.23 2.03 -2.97
C TRP A 42 -4.77 1.92 -2.54
N GLU A 43 -3.95 1.09 -3.18
CA GLU A 43 -2.52 0.90 -2.83
C GLU A 43 -1.54 1.58 -3.79
N GLU A 44 -2.02 2.22 -4.85
CA GLU A 44 -1.15 2.96 -5.79
C GLU A 44 -0.59 4.28 -5.21
N GLU A 45 -0.64 4.49 -3.89
CA GLU A 45 -0.14 5.70 -3.21
C GLU A 45 1.08 5.44 -2.29
N ASP A 46 1.63 4.21 -2.21
CA ASP A 46 2.64 3.84 -1.18
C ASP A 46 3.97 3.24 -1.69
N GLU A 47 4.36 3.43 -2.96
CA GLU A 47 5.66 2.92 -3.47
C GLU A 47 6.63 3.96 -4.06
N GLU A 48 6.38 5.27 -3.95
CA GLU A 48 7.42 6.28 -4.19
C GLU A 48 7.43 7.34 -3.08
N GLU A 49 8.60 7.53 -2.45
CA GLU A 49 8.95 8.67 -1.59
C GLU A 49 8.68 8.56 -0.08
N SER A 50 9.49 7.74 0.60
CA SER A 50 9.99 8.14 1.93
C SER A 50 11.51 8.20 1.90
N GLY A 51 12.00 9.24 1.22
CA GLY A 51 13.31 9.80 1.50
C GLY A 51 13.39 10.06 3.00
N GLY A 52 14.31 9.36 3.66
CA GLY A 52 14.58 9.52 5.09
C GLY A 52 15.02 10.96 5.36
N GLY A 53 14.03 11.79 5.68
CA GLY A 53 14.20 13.17 6.10
C GLY A 53 15.01 13.20 7.38
N GLU A 54 16.11 13.95 7.29
CA GLU A 54 16.48 15.01 8.22
C GLU A 54 16.54 14.67 9.72
N GLY A 55 17.69 14.12 10.11
CA GLY A 55 18.20 14.28 11.48
C GLY A 55 18.49 15.75 11.74
N TRP A 56 17.53 16.45 12.34
CA TRP A 56 17.76 17.71 13.03
C TRP A 56 18.30 17.40 14.42
N GLU A 57 19.63 17.24 14.52
CA GLU A 57 20.34 17.33 15.80
C GLU A 57 20.39 18.81 16.19
N ASP A 58 19.30 19.24 16.82
CA ASP A 58 19.14 20.51 17.53
C ASP A 58 20.01 20.47 18.80
N GLU A 59 21.26 20.88 18.70
CA GLU A 59 22.08 21.24 19.86
C GLU A 59 22.72 22.62 19.63
N GLU A 60 21.98 23.64 20.07
CA GLU A 60 22.42 25.02 20.20
C GLU A 60 23.63 25.13 21.15
N ASP A 61 24.83 25.26 20.58
CA ASP A 61 26.06 25.63 21.31
C ASP A 61 26.45 27.07 20.93
N TRP A 62 25.79 28.05 21.56
CA TRP A 62 26.22 29.45 21.56
C TRP A 62 26.32 29.94 23.01
N GLU A 63 27.35 29.49 23.72
CA GLU A 63 27.81 30.18 24.92
C GLU A 63 28.52 31.48 24.51
N ASP A 64 27.71 32.54 24.53
CA ASP A 64 28.04 33.96 24.44
C ASP A 64 29.13 34.35 25.48
N ASP A 65 30.41 34.30 25.09
CA ASP A 65 31.50 34.93 25.84
C ASP A 65 31.84 36.29 25.20
N ASP A 66 30.90 37.23 25.33
CA ASP A 66 31.13 38.66 25.06
C ASP A 66 31.70 39.31 26.33
N PHE A 67 33.01 39.47 26.33
CA PHE A 67 33.72 40.72 26.63
C PHE A 67 33.31 41.50 27.91
N ASN A 68 34.12 41.39 28.98
CA ASN A 68 34.37 42.50 29.90
C ASN A 68 35.80 42.55 30.44
#